data_AF-A0A1B1TEE9-F1
#
_entry.id   AF-A0A1B1TEE9-F1
#
_cell.length_a   1.000
_cell.length_b   1.000
_cell.length_c   1.000
_cell.angle_alpha   90.00
_cell.angle_beta   90.00
_cell.angle_gamma   90.00
#
_symmetry.space_group_name_H-M   'P 1'
#
loop_
_entity.id
_entity.type
_entity.pdbx_description
1 polymer ?
#
loop_
_entity_poly.entity_id
_entity_poly.type
_entity_poly.pdbx_seq_one_letter_code
_entity_poly.pdbx_strand_id
1 'polypeptide(L)'
;MIGFPIDTGSVVALSLLNPDNKIPACIVSSNMYSNRSETMVLGKAARDALSKQGKKAVVVVVASLSNRMFTEHIDPKDDKIHSSKDDEWNKKILEFFHDGRLEDLSQLSRDIHGQIRIQKVAAYKPVWWMAATMGQHNNYKGEVQSYEPLHGSGGAVIQLTPSDESVGDKEFDEDDVEYYHGDRNVLDRGNL
;
A
#
# COMPACT_ATOMS: atom_id res chain seq x y z
N MET A 1 -20.80 16.36 19.36
CA MET A 1 -20.62 15.26 18.39
C MET A 1 -19.41 14.47 18.88
N ILE A 2 -19.60 13.26 19.38
CA ILE A 2 -18.47 12.44 19.86
C ILE A 2 -17.81 11.87 18.60
N GLY A 3 -16.75 12.53 18.16
CA GLY A 3 -15.96 12.07 17.02
C GLY A 3 -15.09 10.89 17.42
N PHE A 4 -15.06 9.84 16.61
CA PHE A 4 -14.07 8.78 16.74
C PHE A 4 -12.68 9.38 16.46
N PRO A 5 -11.65 9.08 17.27
CA PRO A 5 -10.31 9.59 17.01
C PRO A 5 -9.81 9.02 15.68
N ILE A 6 -9.32 9.90 14.82
CA ILE A 6 -8.60 9.52 13.60
C ILE A 6 -7.24 8.96 14.00
N ASP A 7 -6.77 7.91 13.33
CA ASP A 7 -5.48 7.31 13.63
C ASP A 7 -4.32 8.28 13.32
N THR A 8 -3.22 8.12 14.04
CA THR A 8 -2.05 9.00 13.93
C THR A 8 -1.44 9.03 12.52
N GLY A 9 -1.45 7.90 11.79
CA GLY A 9 -0.90 7.83 10.44
C GLY A 9 -1.67 8.73 9.47
N SER A 10 -3.00 8.66 9.51
CA SER A 10 -3.88 9.55 8.74
C SER A 10 -3.69 11.02 9.10
N VAL A 11 -3.59 11.35 10.40
CA VAL A 11 -3.37 12.74 10.85
C VAL A 11 -2.03 13.28 10.35
N VAL A 12 -0.95 12.52 10.49
CA VAL A 12 0.40 12.93 10.05
C VAL A 12 0.43 13.13 8.54
N ALA A 13 -0.10 12.17 7.77
CA ALA A 13 -0.12 12.27 6.30
C ALA A 13 -0.90 13.50 5.82
N LEU A 14 -2.09 13.76 6.37
CA LEU A 14 -2.88 14.94 6.01
C LEU A 14 -2.22 16.25 6.45
N SER A 15 -1.55 16.27 7.61
CA SER A 15 -0.83 17.46 8.08
C SER A 15 0.33 17.83 7.16
N LEU A 16 0.99 16.84 6.56
CA LEU A 16 2.10 17.05 5.62
C LEU A 16 1.62 17.37 4.20
N LEU A 17 0.59 16.67 3.71
CA LEU A 17 0.13 16.78 2.32
C LEU A 17 -0.94 17.86 2.10
N ASN A 18 -1.70 18.22 3.14
CA ASN A 18 -2.83 19.15 3.07
C ASN A 18 -2.96 19.96 4.40
N PRO A 19 -1.90 20.70 4.81
CA PRO A 19 -1.82 21.34 6.12
C PRO A 19 -2.98 22.29 6.44
N ASP A 20 -3.52 22.95 5.41
CA ASP A 20 -4.63 23.91 5.54
C ASP A 20 -6.01 23.27 5.38
N ASN A 21 -6.10 21.94 5.20
CA ASN A 21 -7.34 21.21 4.90
C ASN A 21 -8.14 21.79 3.71
N LYS A 22 -7.45 22.30 2.69
CA LYS A 22 -8.06 22.93 1.50
C LYS A 22 -8.75 21.90 0.61
N ILE A 23 -8.23 20.68 0.56
CA ILE A 23 -8.78 19.57 -0.23
C ILE A 23 -9.61 18.67 0.68
N PRO A 24 -10.88 18.34 0.36
CA PRO A 24 -11.66 17.36 1.12
C PRO A 24 -10.99 15.99 1.11
N ALA A 25 -10.81 15.39 2.29
CA ALA A 25 -10.23 14.06 2.45
C ALA A 25 -11.32 13.03 2.81
N CYS A 26 -11.16 11.81 2.30
CA CYS A 26 -11.93 10.65 2.71
C CYS A 26 -10.96 9.63 3.31
N ILE A 27 -11.22 9.19 4.55
CA ILE A 27 -10.39 8.20 5.23
C ILE A 27 -11.02 6.83 5.04
N VAL A 28 -10.21 5.88 4.56
CA VAL A 28 -10.60 4.49 4.37
C VAL A 28 -9.86 3.65 5.41
N SER A 29 -10.59 2.94 6.25
CA SER A 29 -10.00 2.05 7.26
C SER A 29 -9.31 0.86 6.60
N SER A 30 -8.13 0.49 7.11
CA SER A 30 -7.45 -0.75 6.71
C SER A 30 -7.91 -1.93 7.57
N ASN A 31 -8.64 -2.88 6.98
CA ASN A 31 -9.06 -4.10 7.68
C ASN A 31 -7.87 -5.08 7.78
N MET A 32 -7.29 -5.22 8.98
CA MET A 32 -6.16 -6.13 9.19
C MET A 32 -6.49 -7.60 8.92
N TYR A 33 -7.77 -7.98 8.93
CA TYR A 33 -8.23 -9.34 8.66
C TYR A 33 -8.63 -9.57 7.20
N SER A 34 -8.66 -8.53 6.36
CA SER A 34 -9.04 -8.68 4.96
C SER A 34 -8.01 -9.50 4.18
N ASN A 35 -8.50 -10.28 3.23
CA ASN A 35 -7.65 -10.93 2.25
C ASN A 35 -7.46 -10.03 1.01
N ARG A 36 -6.68 -10.51 0.03
CA ARG A 36 -6.44 -9.79 -1.22
C ARG A 36 -7.75 -9.45 -1.92
N SER A 37 -8.63 -10.43 -2.12
CA SER A 37 -9.90 -10.26 -2.82
C SER A 37 -10.78 -9.15 -2.24
N GLU A 38 -10.97 -9.14 -0.92
CA GLU A 38 -11.75 -8.10 -0.24
C GLU A 38 -11.12 -6.70 -0.43
N THR A 39 -9.79 -6.63 -0.33
CA THR A 39 -9.03 -5.37 -0.48
C THR A 39 -9.09 -4.84 -1.92
N MET A 40 -9.00 -5.73 -2.90
CA MET A 40 -9.12 -5.40 -4.33
C MET A 40 -10.53 -4.89 -4.66
N VAL A 41 -11.57 -5.59 -4.18
CA VAL A 41 -12.96 -5.16 -4.39
C VAL A 41 -13.24 -3.80 -3.77
N LEU A 42 -12.71 -3.53 -2.56
CA LEU A 42 -12.80 -2.20 -1.95
C LEU A 42 -12.14 -1.11 -2.82
N GLY A 43 -10.97 -1.41 -3.40
CA GLY A 43 -10.27 -0.47 -4.27
C GLY A 43 -11.03 -0.19 -5.58
N LYS A 44 -11.59 -1.23 -6.21
CA LYS A 44 -12.45 -1.11 -7.41
C LYS A 44 -13.73 -0.32 -7.10
N ALA A 45 -14.37 -0.58 -5.95
CA ALA A 45 -15.54 0.17 -5.52
C ALA A 45 -15.24 1.67 -5.31
N ALA A 46 -14.06 2.00 -4.77
CA ALA A 46 -13.61 3.38 -4.66
C ALA A 46 -13.43 4.05 -6.03
N ARG A 47 -12.79 3.35 -6.99
CA ARG A 47 -12.64 3.81 -8.37
C ARG A 47 -13.99 4.05 -9.05
N ASP A 48 -14.92 3.12 -8.94
CA ASP A 48 -16.27 3.24 -9.49
C ASP A 48 -17.03 4.42 -8.90
N ALA A 49 -16.90 4.64 -7.59
CA ALA A 49 -17.52 5.78 -6.92
C ALA A 49 -16.95 7.11 -7.43
N LEU A 50 -15.63 7.21 -7.64
CA LEU A 50 -14.98 8.38 -8.22
C LEU A 50 -15.49 8.66 -9.64
N SER A 51 -15.54 7.64 -10.48
CA SER A 51 -16.03 7.72 -11.85
C SER A 51 -17.51 8.12 -11.92
N LYS A 52 -18.38 7.50 -11.12
CA LYS A 52 -19.81 7.83 -11.03
C LYS A 52 -20.05 9.27 -10.55
N GLN A 53 -19.17 9.80 -9.70
CA GLN A 53 -19.25 11.16 -9.21
C GLN A 53 -18.54 12.19 -10.10
N GLY A 54 -17.83 11.76 -11.15
CA GLY A 54 -17.03 12.63 -12.01
C GLY A 54 -15.90 13.35 -11.25
N LYS A 55 -15.39 12.76 -10.17
CA LYS A 55 -14.36 13.39 -9.32
C LYS A 55 -12.96 12.97 -9.73
N LYS A 56 -12.04 13.95 -9.68
CA LYS A 56 -10.59 13.69 -9.67
C LYS A 56 -10.12 13.60 -8.22
N ALA A 57 -9.34 12.58 -7.89
CA ALA A 57 -8.85 12.35 -6.54
C ALA A 57 -7.37 11.96 -6.56
N VAL A 58 -6.69 12.24 -5.45
CA VAL A 58 -5.34 11.73 -5.17
C VAL A 58 -5.50 10.57 -4.19
N VAL A 59 -4.91 9.43 -4.54
CA VAL A 59 -4.87 8.26 -3.65
C VAL A 59 -3.64 8.39 -2.77
N VAL A 60 -3.85 8.45 -1.44
CA VAL A 60 -2.77 8.51 -0.46
C VAL A 60 -2.74 7.20 0.30
N VAL A 61 -1.60 6.51 0.24
CA VAL A 61 -1.37 5.26 0.95
C VAL A 61 -0.28 5.46 2.00
N VAL A 62 -0.64 5.22 3.25
CA VAL A 62 0.30 5.23 4.38
C VAL A 62 0.58 3.78 4.75
N ALA A 63 1.79 3.32 4.47
CA ALA A 63 2.22 1.96 4.71
C ALA A 63 3.69 1.90 5.13
N SER A 64 4.08 0.81 5.78
CA SER A 64 5.47 0.53 6.12
C SER A 64 6.14 -0.28 5.00
N LEU A 65 7.44 -0.03 4.76
CA LEU A 65 8.29 -0.94 4.00
C LEU A 65 8.75 -2.08 4.93
N SER A 66 10.05 -2.14 5.26
CA SER A 66 10.54 -2.97 6.36
C SER A 66 10.02 -2.47 7.72
N ASN A 67 9.92 -3.36 8.72
CA ASN A 67 9.36 -3.04 10.04
C ASN A 67 10.26 -3.46 11.21
N ARG A 68 11.51 -3.84 10.94
CA ARG A 68 12.47 -4.12 12.01
C ARG A 68 13.01 -2.80 12.54
N MET A 69 12.82 -2.58 13.83
CA MET A 69 13.17 -1.34 14.51
C MET A 69 14.20 -1.60 15.59
N PHE A 70 15.01 -0.59 15.93
CA PHE A 70 15.87 -0.66 17.12
C PHE A 70 15.00 -0.67 18.39
N THR A 71 15.47 -1.36 19.43
CA THR A 71 14.80 -1.38 20.74
C THR A 71 15.29 -0.28 21.67
N GLU A 72 16.44 0.30 21.34
CA GLU A 72 17.09 1.37 22.09
C GLU A 72 16.88 2.71 21.38
N HIS A 73 17.00 3.80 22.12
CA HIS A 73 16.93 5.12 21.55
C HIS A 73 18.09 5.35 20.58
N ILE A 74 17.79 5.92 19.40
CA ILE A 74 18.76 6.31 18.39
C ILE A 74 18.50 7.77 18.03
N ASP A 75 19.57 8.57 17.97
CA ASP A 75 19.49 9.92 17.43
C ASP A 75 19.19 9.80 15.93
N PRO A 76 18.19 10.51 15.37
CA PRO A 76 17.85 10.41 13.95
C PRO A 76 19.03 10.57 12.99
N LYS A 77 20.07 11.34 13.35
CA LYS A 77 21.26 11.53 12.50
C LYS A 77 22.16 10.29 12.41
N ASP A 78 22.08 9.42 13.41
CA ASP A 78 22.88 8.20 13.54
C ASP A 78 22.09 6.95 13.11
N ASP A 79 20.84 7.16 12.66
CA ASP A 79 19.93 6.11 12.26
C ASP A 79 20.35 5.42 10.96
N LYS A 80 19.94 4.17 10.82
CA LYS A 80 20.28 3.30 9.70
C LYS A 80 19.31 2.14 9.63
N ILE A 81 19.16 1.55 8.44
CA ILE A 81 18.33 0.36 8.30
C ILE A 81 18.91 -0.79 9.14
N HIS A 82 18.08 -1.41 9.98
CA HIS A 82 18.51 -2.40 10.96
C HIS A 82 19.10 -3.67 10.30
N SER A 83 18.65 -4.03 9.10
CA SER A 83 18.98 -5.28 8.43
C SER A 83 19.30 -5.00 6.97
N SER A 84 20.49 -5.38 6.51
CA SER A 84 20.90 -5.23 5.10
C SER A 84 19.94 -5.94 4.15
N LYS A 85 19.45 -7.12 4.55
CA LYS A 85 18.42 -7.85 3.80
C LYS A 85 17.11 -7.07 3.70
N ASP A 86 16.72 -6.36 4.77
CA ASP A 86 15.50 -5.55 4.76
C ASP A 86 15.69 -4.35 3.82
N ASP A 87 16.88 -3.74 3.81
CA ASP A 87 17.24 -2.65 2.90
C ASP A 87 17.25 -3.08 1.42
N GLU A 88 17.80 -4.26 1.10
CA GLU A 88 17.75 -4.84 -0.25
C GLU A 88 16.31 -5.00 -0.76
N TRP A 89 15.41 -5.47 0.11
CA TRP A 89 14.00 -5.62 -0.24
C TRP A 89 13.28 -4.29 -0.37
N ASN A 90 13.57 -3.32 0.51
CA ASN A 90 13.04 -1.96 0.39
C ASN A 90 13.42 -1.36 -0.97
N LYS A 91 14.71 -1.42 -1.34
CA LYS A 91 15.22 -0.93 -2.62
C LYS A 91 14.55 -1.62 -3.81
N LYS A 92 14.37 -2.94 -3.75
CA LYS A 92 13.66 -3.68 -4.79
C LYS A 92 12.21 -3.22 -4.95
N ILE A 93 11.49 -2.98 -3.84
CA ILE A 93 10.12 -2.43 -3.89
C ILE A 93 10.14 -1.02 -4.51
N LEU A 94 11.12 -0.20 -4.14
CA LEU A 94 11.29 1.16 -4.67
C LEU A 94 11.61 1.17 -6.17
N GLU A 95 12.36 0.19 -6.68
CA GLU A 95 12.59 0.00 -8.13
C GLU A 95 11.27 -0.26 -8.87
N PHE A 96 10.40 -1.14 -8.36
CA PHE A 96 9.07 -1.36 -8.96
C PHE A 96 8.24 -0.08 -8.99
N PHE A 97 8.26 0.69 -7.89
CA PHE A 97 7.55 1.96 -7.85
C PHE A 97 8.14 2.97 -8.82
N HIS A 98 9.46 3.13 -8.86
CA HIS A 98 10.16 4.03 -9.78
C HIS A 98 9.84 3.71 -11.24
N ASP A 99 9.83 2.43 -11.59
CA ASP A 99 9.54 1.97 -12.95
C ASP A 99 8.05 2.00 -13.31
N GLY A 100 7.17 2.45 -12.39
CA GLY A 100 5.73 2.52 -12.65
C GLY A 100 5.00 1.18 -12.64
N ARG A 101 5.67 0.10 -12.21
CA ARG A 101 5.21 -1.28 -12.30
C ARG A 101 4.29 -1.65 -11.12
N LEU A 102 3.21 -0.89 -10.96
CA LEU A 102 2.26 -1.02 -9.85
C LEU A 102 1.51 -2.36 -9.88
N GLU A 103 1.12 -2.84 -11.05
CA GLU A 103 0.46 -4.14 -11.19
C GLU A 103 1.40 -5.26 -10.79
N ASP A 104 2.63 -5.24 -11.30
CA ASP A 104 3.64 -6.24 -10.96
C ASP A 104 3.89 -6.28 -9.46
N LEU A 105 4.01 -5.11 -8.80
CA LEU A 105 4.17 -5.03 -7.35
C LEU A 105 2.98 -5.63 -6.60
N SER A 106 1.76 -5.41 -7.09
CA SER A 106 0.54 -5.96 -6.50
C SER A 106 0.51 -7.50 -6.59
N GLN A 107 1.04 -8.06 -7.68
CA GLN A 107 1.09 -9.51 -7.94
C GLN A 107 2.28 -10.20 -7.26
N LEU A 108 3.47 -9.58 -7.27
CA LEU A 108 4.71 -10.14 -6.69
C LEU A 108 4.61 -10.43 -5.20
N SER A 109 3.60 -9.88 -4.52
CA SER A 109 3.32 -10.12 -3.11
C SER A 109 3.45 -11.61 -2.74
N ARG A 110 2.85 -12.55 -3.50
CA ARG A 110 2.85 -13.98 -3.14
C ARG A 110 4.25 -14.64 -3.16
N ASP A 111 5.05 -14.41 -4.18
CA ASP A 111 6.40 -14.97 -4.30
C ASP A 111 7.38 -14.35 -3.29
N ILE A 112 7.19 -13.06 -3.04
CA ILE A 112 7.93 -12.33 -2.02
C ILE A 112 7.62 -12.88 -0.62
N HIS A 113 6.36 -13.22 -0.32
CA HIS A 113 6.00 -13.79 0.99
C HIS A 113 6.71 -15.13 1.27
N GLY A 114 6.98 -15.94 0.24
CA GLY A 114 7.67 -17.23 0.39
C GLY A 114 9.18 -17.09 0.61
N GLN A 115 9.82 -16.10 -0.02
CA GLN A 115 11.28 -15.90 0.03
C GLN A 115 11.72 -15.00 1.19
N ILE A 116 10.86 -14.11 1.65
CA ILE A 116 11.10 -13.25 2.79
C ILE A 116 10.67 -13.98 4.07
N ARG A 117 11.64 -14.41 4.90
CA ARG A 117 11.40 -14.80 6.31
C ARG A 117 11.03 -13.59 7.19
N ILE A 118 10.04 -12.80 6.78
CA ILE A 118 9.46 -11.71 7.57
C ILE A 118 7.97 -12.03 7.62
N GLN A 119 7.54 -12.63 8.73
CA GLN A 119 6.15 -13.05 8.97
C GLN A 119 5.12 -11.90 8.95
N LYS A 120 5.56 -10.64 8.82
CA LYS A 120 4.70 -9.47 8.90
C LYS A 120 4.68 -8.72 7.58
N VAL A 121 3.96 -9.35 6.65
CA VAL A 121 3.54 -8.86 5.35
C VAL A 121 2.47 -7.76 5.50
N ALA A 122 2.83 -6.63 6.12
CA ALA A 122 1.92 -5.48 6.25
C ALA A 122 1.94 -4.58 5.00
N ALA A 123 3.02 -4.63 4.20
CA ALA A 123 3.26 -3.70 3.10
C ALA A 123 2.33 -3.91 1.87
N TYR A 124 1.80 -5.11 1.64
CA TYR A 124 1.11 -5.40 0.36
C TYR A 124 -0.38 -5.08 0.34
N LYS A 125 -1.09 -5.14 1.47
CA LYS A 125 -2.54 -4.83 1.47
C LYS A 125 -2.82 -3.41 0.98
N PRO A 126 -2.11 -2.37 1.46
CA PRO A 126 -2.33 -1.02 0.97
C PRO A 126 -1.97 -0.87 -0.51
N VAL A 127 -0.98 -1.62 -1.01
CA VAL A 127 -0.61 -1.66 -2.44
C VAL A 127 -1.71 -2.32 -3.28
N TRP A 128 -2.34 -3.40 -2.82
CA TRP A 128 -3.47 -4.02 -3.52
C TRP A 128 -4.64 -3.04 -3.66
N TRP A 129 -4.97 -2.32 -2.59
CA TRP A 129 -6.01 -1.29 -2.64
C TRP A 129 -5.62 -0.16 -3.61
N MET A 130 -4.37 0.31 -3.55
CA MET A 130 -3.83 1.33 -4.46
C MET A 130 -3.95 0.92 -5.92
N ALA A 131 -3.47 -0.27 -6.27
CA ALA A 131 -3.51 -0.81 -7.63
C ALA A 131 -4.95 -0.96 -8.13
N ALA A 132 -5.85 -1.50 -7.29
CA ALA A 132 -7.26 -1.62 -7.64
C ALA A 132 -7.95 -0.25 -7.86
N THR A 133 -7.63 0.75 -7.03
CA THR A 133 -8.21 2.10 -7.14
C THR A 133 -7.64 2.88 -8.32
N MET A 134 -6.34 2.81 -8.56
CA MET A 134 -5.68 3.56 -9.64
C MET A 134 -5.86 2.90 -11.00
N GLY A 135 -5.96 1.56 -11.04
CA GLY A 135 -5.94 0.78 -12.28
C GLY A 135 -4.86 -0.32 -12.20
N GLN A 136 -5.25 -1.56 -12.48
CA GLN A 136 -4.34 -2.71 -12.54
C GLN A 136 -3.65 -2.71 -13.90
N HIS A 137 -2.62 -1.87 -14.04
CA HIS A 137 -1.74 -1.79 -15.21
C HIS A 137 -0.40 -1.15 -14.79
N ASN A 138 0.61 -1.19 -15.66
CA ASN A 138 1.94 -0.60 -15.42
C ASN A 138 2.15 0.78 -16.08
N ASN A 139 1.06 1.44 -16.47
CA ASN A 139 1.10 2.74 -17.16
C ASN A 139 1.18 3.91 -16.16
N TYR A 140 2.25 3.93 -15.36
CA TYR A 140 2.50 4.99 -14.39
C TYR A 140 3.92 5.53 -14.52
N LYS A 141 4.09 6.83 -14.34
CA LYS A 141 5.38 7.43 -14.06
C LYS A 141 5.62 7.41 -12.55
N GLY A 142 6.65 6.70 -12.12
CA GLY A 142 7.03 6.60 -10.73
C GLY A 142 8.18 7.52 -10.34
N GLU A 143 8.09 8.13 -9.16
CA GLU A 143 9.15 8.97 -8.59
C GLU A 143 9.32 8.64 -7.11
N VAL A 144 10.52 8.18 -6.74
CA VAL A 144 10.92 8.02 -5.33
C VAL A 144 11.53 9.35 -4.87
N GLN A 145 10.77 10.12 -4.09
CA GLN A 145 11.15 11.45 -3.64
C GLN A 145 12.24 11.40 -2.56
N SER A 146 12.16 10.41 -1.66
CA SER A 146 13.14 10.19 -0.59
C SER A 146 12.99 8.77 -0.05
N TYR A 147 14.09 8.18 0.41
CA TYR A 147 14.14 6.92 1.13
C TYR A 147 15.20 7.01 2.23
N GLU A 148 14.76 6.89 3.48
CA GLU A 148 15.60 7.11 4.67
C GLU A 148 15.26 6.10 5.77
N PRO A 149 16.18 5.84 6.72
CA PRO A 149 15.87 5.08 7.91
C PRO A 149 14.90 5.83 8.84
N LEU A 150 13.96 5.09 9.41
CA LEU A 150 13.02 5.54 10.43
C LEU A 150 13.07 4.57 11.62
N HIS A 151 13.93 4.89 12.57
CA HIS A 151 14.22 4.10 13.77
C HIS A 151 14.58 2.64 13.45
N GLY A 152 15.45 2.42 12.47
CA GLY A 152 15.80 1.08 11.96
C GLY A 152 14.95 0.56 10.79
N SER A 153 13.74 1.08 10.61
CA SER A 153 12.84 0.69 9.51
C SER A 153 13.07 1.52 8.25
N GLY A 154 12.59 1.07 7.09
CA GLY A 154 12.65 1.85 5.86
C GLY A 154 11.43 2.76 5.70
N GLY A 155 11.66 4.07 5.51
CA GLY A 155 10.63 5.04 5.16
C GLY A 155 10.87 5.63 3.78
N ALA A 156 9.83 5.75 2.97
CA ALA A 156 9.92 6.38 1.65
C ALA A 156 8.72 7.28 1.34
N VAL A 157 8.96 8.30 0.53
CA VAL A 157 7.92 9.10 -0.11
C VAL A 157 7.96 8.82 -1.60
N ILE A 158 6.84 8.33 -2.13
CA ILE A 158 6.73 7.85 -3.52
C ILE A 158 5.53 8.53 -4.16
N GLN A 159 5.69 8.97 -5.41
CA GLN A 159 4.61 9.47 -6.24
C GLN A 159 4.44 8.56 -7.46
N LEU A 160 3.20 8.19 -7.76
CA LEU A 160 2.80 7.56 -9.02
C LEU A 160 1.84 8.49 -9.75
N THR A 161 2.14 8.77 -11.02
CA THR A 161 1.29 9.59 -11.90
C THR A 161 0.86 8.74 -13.10
N PRO A 162 -0.43 8.66 -13.46
CA PRO A 162 -0.86 7.97 -14.67
C PRO A 162 -0.09 8.49 -15.90
N SER A 163 0.35 7.57 -16.75
CA SER A 163 1.10 7.84 -17.99
C SER A 163 0.44 7.10 -19.15
N ASP A 164 0.63 7.60 -20.38
CA ASP A 164 0.21 6.89 -21.60
C ASP A 164 1.31 5.92 -22.11
N GLU A 165 2.51 5.97 -21.52
CA GLU A 165 3.63 5.08 -21.84
C GLU A 165 3.55 3.79 -21.00
N SER A 166 3.49 2.61 -21.65
CA SER A 166 3.52 1.33 -20.94
C SER A 166 4.97 0.89 -20.66
N VAL A 167 5.25 0.58 -19.39
CA VAL A 167 6.52 -0.03 -18.98
C VAL A 167 6.27 -1.51 -18.71
N GLY A 168 6.56 -2.34 -19.70
CA GLY A 168 6.53 -3.80 -19.57
C GLY A 168 5.13 -4.35 -19.36
N ASP A 169 4.44 -4.62 -20.47
CA ASP A 169 3.20 -5.38 -20.49
C ASP A 169 3.51 -6.86 -20.22
N LYS A 170 3.53 -7.24 -18.93
CA LYS A 170 3.47 -8.65 -18.53
C LYS A 170 2.01 -8.97 -18.26
N GLU A 171 1.40 -9.78 -19.13
CA GLU A 171 0.09 -10.34 -18.85
C GLU A 171 0.20 -11.32 -17.67
N PHE A 172 -0.59 -11.08 -16.62
CA PHE A 172 -0.70 -12.01 -15.49
C PHE A 172 -1.98 -12.82 -15.65
N ASP A 173 -1.86 -14.15 -15.72
CA ASP A 173 -2.99 -15.09 -15.85
C ASP A 173 -3.81 -15.26 -14.55
N GLU A 174 -3.67 -14.36 -13.56
CA GLU A 174 -4.47 -14.43 -12.33
C GLU A 174 -5.87 -13.86 -12.57
N ASP A 175 -6.90 -14.66 -12.25
CA ASP A 175 -8.31 -14.27 -12.33
C ASP A 175 -8.57 -12.92 -11.65
N ASP A 176 -9.03 -11.94 -12.44
CA ASP A 176 -9.36 -10.62 -11.92
C ASP A 176 -10.60 -10.71 -11.00
N VAL A 177 -10.44 -10.27 -9.75
CA VAL A 177 -11.49 -10.45 -8.74
C VAL A 177 -12.53 -9.33 -8.89
N GLU A 178 -13.67 -9.66 -9.46
CA GLU A 178 -14.82 -8.75 -9.59
C GLU A 178 -15.80 -8.83 -8.41
N TYR A 179 -15.98 -10.03 -7.84
CA TYR A 179 -16.97 -10.27 -6.77
C TYR A 179 -16.32 -10.96 -5.57
N TYR A 180 -16.55 -10.43 -4.37
CA TYR A 180 -16.18 -11.05 -3.10
C TYR A 180 -17.44 -11.52 -2.36
N HIS A 181 -17.54 -12.81 -2.06
CA HIS A 181 -18.73 -13.43 -1.45
C HIS A 181 -18.65 -13.65 0.08
N GLY A 182 -17.57 -13.17 0.71
CA GLY A 182 -17.31 -13.38 2.14
C GLY A 182 -16.70 -14.75 2.45
N ASP A 183 -15.85 -14.80 3.47
CA ASP A 183 -15.39 -16.07 4.05
C ASP A 183 -16.49 -16.61 4.98
N ARG A 184 -17.30 -17.56 4.50
CA ARG A 184 -18.50 -18.04 5.24
C ARG A 184 -18.18 -19.04 6.35
N ASN A 185 -16.91 -19.40 6.54
CA ASN A 185 -16.49 -20.46 7.45
C ASN A 185 -16.19 -19.98 8.89
N VAL A 186 -16.41 -18.71 9.22
CA VAL A 186 -16.09 -18.17 10.55
C VAL A 186 -17.05 -18.67 11.65
N LEU A 187 -18.19 -19.27 11.28
CA LEU A 187 -19.18 -19.80 12.22
C LEU A 187 -19.37 -21.31 12.15
N ASP A 188 -18.58 -22.03 11.35
CA ASP A 188 -18.69 -23.49 11.32
C ASP A 188 -18.03 -24.05 12.59
N ARG A 189 -18.82 -24.07 13.68
CA ARG A 189 -18.53 -24.90 14.83
C ARG A 189 -18.60 -26.33 14.32
N GLY A 190 -17.44 -26.90 13.99
CA GLY A 190 -17.32 -28.30 13.60
C GLY A 190 -18.23 -29.15 14.48
N ASN A 191 -19.13 -29.89 13.83
CA ASN A 191 -20.02 -30.80 14.51
C ASN A 191 -19.20 -31.72 15.41
N LEU A 192 -19.39 -31.58 16.72
CA LEU A 192 -19.06 -32.58 17.73
C LEU A 192 -19.94 -33.82 17.53
#